data_AF-A0A1E5V9U1-F1
#
_entry.id   AF-A0A1E5V9U1-F1
#
_cell.length_a   1.000
_cell.length_b   1.000
_cell.length_c   1.000
_cell.angle_alpha   90.00
_cell.angle_beta   90.00
_cell.angle_gamma   90.00
#
_symmetry.space_group_name_H-M   'P 1'
#
loop_
_entity.id
_entity.type
_entity.pdbx_description
1 polymer ?
#
loop_
_entity_poly.entity_id
_entity_poly.type
_entity_poly.pdbx_seq_one_letter_code
_entity_poly.pdbx_strand_id
1 'polypeptide(L)'
;LFDRLDPNNMVIDVGKDRGIHVIPFAVKQVLGLPDSGGILHFHANNQATKALSNFKTSVALVESEDLHASHLQKILEEDAKLESAMIDDELAIRFFFIIASNKLLFPSTNNNIRSKDIYLTRDLSCLPGMDWCKAVVDEL
;
A
#
# COMPACT_ATOMS: atom_id res chain seq x y z
N LEU A 1 -7.26 6.49 -17.19
CA LEU A 1 -6.25 5.46 -17.57
C LEU A 1 -6.77 4.08 -17.19
N PHE A 2 -7.20 3.90 -15.94
CA PHE A 2 -7.93 2.69 -15.49
C PHE A 2 -9.19 2.40 -16.31
N ASP A 3 -9.91 3.40 -16.81
CA ASP A 3 -11.11 3.20 -17.65
C ASP A 3 -10.83 2.51 -19.00
N ARG A 4 -9.55 2.34 -19.35
CA ARG A 4 -9.11 1.66 -20.59
C ARG A 4 -8.37 0.34 -20.32
N LEU A 5 -8.21 -0.03 -19.05
CA LEU A 5 -7.63 -1.31 -18.65
C LEU A 5 -8.74 -2.37 -18.69
N ASP A 6 -8.55 -3.43 -19.48
CA ASP A 6 -9.40 -4.61 -19.38
C ASP A 6 -8.90 -5.50 -18.21
N PRO A 7 -9.69 -5.64 -17.13
CA PRO A 7 -9.26 -6.35 -15.93
C PRO A 7 -9.10 -7.87 -16.15
N ASN A 8 -9.64 -8.44 -17.24
CA ASN A 8 -9.55 -9.86 -17.50
C ASN A 8 -8.20 -10.26 -18.13
N ASN A 9 -7.60 -9.36 -18.91
CA ASN A 9 -6.36 -9.62 -19.64
C ASN A 9 -5.21 -8.67 -19.25
N MET A 10 -5.47 -7.70 -18.37
CA MET A 10 -4.51 -6.69 -17.92
C MET A 10 -3.90 -5.88 -19.08
N VAL A 11 -4.70 -5.52 -20.08
CA VAL A 11 -4.27 -4.73 -21.24
C VAL A 11 -4.90 -3.35 -21.22
N ILE A 12 -4.08 -2.30 -21.33
CA ILE A 12 -4.55 -0.93 -21.54
C ILE A 12 -4.73 -0.72 -23.05
N ASP A 13 -5.96 -0.41 -23.47
CA ASP A 13 -6.26 -0.08 -24.85
C ASP A 13 -5.73 1.33 -25.21
N VAL A 14 -4.82 1.36 -26.18
CA VAL A 14 -4.26 2.60 -26.75
C VAL A 14 -4.70 2.83 -28.20
N GLY A 15 -5.66 2.04 -28.69
CA GLY A 15 -6.32 2.14 -29.99
C GLY A 15 -5.49 1.58 -31.16
N LYS A 16 -6.19 1.25 -32.27
CA LYS A 16 -5.61 0.69 -33.52
C LYS A 16 -4.81 -0.60 -33.27
N ASP A 17 -5.44 -1.59 -32.62
CA ASP A 17 -4.85 -2.91 -32.32
C ASP A 17 -3.54 -2.88 -31.52
N ARG A 18 -3.28 -1.78 -30.80
CA ARG A 18 -2.14 -1.65 -29.89
C ARG A 18 -2.65 -1.70 -28.46
N GLY A 19 -2.05 -2.56 -27.67
CA GLY A 19 -2.33 -2.71 -26.24
C GLY A 19 -1.03 -2.65 -25.45
N ILE A 20 -1.09 -2.04 -24.26
CA ILE A 20 0.02 -2.09 -23.30
C ILE A 20 -0.32 -3.16 -22.26
N HIS A 21 0.47 -4.22 -22.22
CA HIS A 21 0.32 -5.29 -21.23
C HIS A 21 0.85 -4.84 -19.87
N VAL A 22 -0.03 -4.82 -18.87
CA VAL A 22 0.32 -4.54 -17.48
C VAL A 22 0.74 -5.86 -16.81
N ILE A 23 2.00 -6.22 -17.03
CA ILE A 23 2.63 -7.42 -16.48
C ILE A 23 3.74 -7.05 -15.48
N PRO A 24 4.18 -7.96 -14.59
CA PRO A 24 5.20 -7.66 -13.58
C PRO A 24 6.47 -7.05 -14.18
N PHE A 25 6.90 -7.53 -15.35
CA PHE A 25 8.03 -6.96 -16.07
C PHE A 25 7.83 -5.48 -16.43
N ALA A 26 6.64 -5.08 -16.91
CA ALA A 26 6.33 -3.68 -17.23
C ALA A 26 6.34 -2.81 -15.97
N VAL A 27 5.79 -3.32 -14.85
CA VAL A 27 5.83 -2.63 -13.55
C VAL A 27 7.27 -2.41 -13.09
N LYS A 28 8.14 -3.41 -13.23
CA LYS A 28 9.58 -3.27 -12.93
C LYS A 28 10.25 -2.17 -13.75
N GLN A 29 9.98 -2.11 -15.05
CA GLN A 29 10.59 -1.08 -15.91
C GLN A 29 10.16 0.34 -15.52
N VAL A 30 8.92 0.51 -15.05
CA VAL A 30 8.36 1.84 -14.73
C VAL A 30 8.68 2.26 -13.30
N LEU A 31 8.53 1.36 -12.33
CA LEU A 31 8.63 1.68 -10.90
C LEU A 31 9.95 1.24 -10.26
N GLY A 32 10.76 0.42 -10.94
CA GLY A 32 12.02 -0.11 -10.39
C GLY A 32 11.83 -1.07 -9.22
N LEU A 33 10.65 -1.67 -9.08
CA LEU A 33 10.31 -2.58 -7.99
C LEU A 33 10.92 -3.98 -8.19
N PRO A 34 11.18 -4.74 -7.10
CA PRO A 34 11.57 -6.14 -7.19
C PRO A 34 10.49 -7.02 -7.83
N ASP A 35 10.90 -7.88 -8.77
CA ASP A 35 10.07 -8.84 -9.50
C ASP A 35 10.36 -10.31 -9.11
N SER A 36 10.95 -10.51 -7.94
CA SER A 36 11.30 -11.83 -7.42
C SER A 36 11.06 -11.87 -5.92
N GLY A 37 10.49 -12.96 -5.42
CA GLY A 37 10.24 -13.12 -3.99
C GLY A 37 8.99 -13.93 -3.69
N GLY A 38 8.55 -13.83 -2.43
CA GLY A 38 7.28 -14.40 -1.98
C GLY A 38 6.09 -13.64 -2.57
N ILE A 39 5.04 -14.38 -2.92
CA ILE A 39 3.77 -13.80 -3.37
C ILE A 39 3.04 -13.23 -2.15
N LEU A 40 2.54 -12.00 -2.28
CA LEU A 40 1.71 -11.40 -1.27
C LEU A 40 0.31 -12.02 -1.30
N HIS A 41 -0.04 -12.76 -0.25
CA HIS A 41 -1.40 -13.23 -0.04
C HIS A 41 -2.15 -12.27 0.88
N PHE A 42 -3.03 -11.46 0.30
CA PHE A 42 -3.98 -10.63 1.05
C PHE A 42 -5.07 -11.53 1.65
N HIS A 43 -4.79 -12.17 2.78
CA HIS A 43 -5.78 -13.03 3.44
C HIS A 43 -6.96 -12.22 4.01
N ALA A 44 -8.15 -12.83 3.91
CA ALA A 44 -9.42 -12.22 4.28
C ALA A 44 -9.61 -12.05 5.80
N ASN A 45 -9.61 -10.78 6.18
CA ASN A 45 -10.66 -10.06 6.90
C ASN A 45 -10.68 -10.04 8.45
N ASN A 46 -10.26 -11.07 9.19
CA ASN A 46 -10.28 -10.95 10.67
C ASN A 46 -8.96 -10.40 11.26
N GLN A 47 -7.82 -10.95 10.88
CA GLN A 47 -6.51 -10.50 11.37
C GLN A 47 -6.16 -9.11 10.86
N ALA A 48 -6.46 -8.81 9.60
CA ALA A 48 -6.23 -7.49 9.02
C ALA A 48 -7.11 -6.42 9.69
N THR A 49 -8.37 -6.71 9.95
CA THR A 49 -9.27 -5.79 10.66
C THR A 49 -8.83 -5.56 12.10
N LYS A 50 -8.40 -6.62 12.79
CA LYS A 50 -7.80 -6.47 14.13
C LYS A 50 -6.51 -5.65 14.10
N ALA A 51 -5.66 -5.86 13.09
CA ALA A 51 -4.45 -5.05 12.89
C ALA A 51 -4.78 -3.58 12.66
N LEU A 52 -5.82 -3.27 11.87
CA LEU A 52 -6.31 -1.90 11.67
C LEU A 52 -6.82 -1.28 12.99
N SER A 53 -7.67 -1.97 13.74
CA SER A 53 -8.19 -1.46 15.02
C SER A 53 -7.08 -1.20 16.05
N ASN A 54 -6.15 -2.15 16.20
CA ASN A 54 -4.96 -1.98 17.04
C ASN A 54 -4.10 -0.79 16.58
N PHE A 55 -3.95 -0.63 15.27
CA PHE A 55 -3.17 0.46 14.70
C PHE A 55 -3.85 1.82 14.91
N LYS A 56 -5.17 1.93 14.68
CA LYS A 56 -5.95 3.14 15.01
C LYS A 56 -5.75 3.55 16.46
N THR A 57 -5.83 2.58 17.38
CA THR A 57 -5.56 2.81 18.81
C THR A 57 -4.15 3.34 19.05
N SER A 58 -3.14 2.77 18.38
CA SER A 58 -1.74 3.22 18.52
C SER A 58 -1.49 4.64 18.01
N VAL A 59 -2.27 5.11 17.04
CA VAL A 59 -2.20 6.48 16.50
C VAL A 59 -3.25 7.41 17.12
N ALA A 60 -3.84 7.02 18.26
CA ALA A 60 -4.86 7.76 19.00
C ALA A 60 -6.10 8.15 18.15
N LEU A 61 -6.44 7.34 17.14
CA LEU A 61 -7.63 7.52 16.31
C LEU A 61 -8.81 6.70 16.88
N VAL A 62 -10.01 7.29 16.87
CA VAL A 62 -11.22 6.59 17.33
C VAL A 62 -11.60 5.48 16.35
N GLU A 63 -12.08 4.34 16.86
CA GLU A 63 -12.39 3.16 16.04
C GLU A 63 -13.39 3.46 14.91
N SER A 64 -14.37 4.33 15.16
CA SER A 64 -15.39 4.73 14.19
C SER A 64 -14.90 5.68 13.11
N GLU A 65 -13.73 6.30 13.27
CA GLU A 65 -13.18 7.26 12.31
C GLU A 65 -12.40 6.55 11.20
N ASP A 66 -12.55 7.02 9.97
CA ASP A 66 -11.75 6.52 8.85
C ASP A 66 -10.30 6.95 9.00
N LEU A 67 -9.38 6.02 8.76
CA LEU A 67 -7.95 6.30 8.77
C LEU A 67 -7.53 6.78 7.37
N HIS A 68 -6.91 7.95 7.28
CA HIS A 68 -6.39 8.52 6.04
C HIS A 68 -4.88 8.73 6.11
N ALA A 69 -4.23 8.79 4.95
CA ALA A 69 -2.80 9.12 4.84
C ALA A 69 -2.45 10.46 5.52
N SER A 70 -3.36 11.44 5.48
CA SER A 70 -3.18 12.75 6.13
C SER A 70 -3.04 12.65 7.65
N HIS A 71 -3.69 11.67 8.30
CA HIS A 71 -3.51 11.45 9.74
C HIS A 71 -2.06 11.03 10.04
N LEU A 72 -1.51 10.09 9.27
CA LEU A 72 -0.13 9.62 9.44
C LEU A 72 0.90 10.70 9.10
N GLN A 73 0.65 11.47 8.04
CA GLN A 73 1.50 12.62 7.68
C GLN A 73 1.53 13.67 8.78
N LYS A 74 0.37 14.01 9.35
CA LYS A 74 0.28 14.98 10.45
C LYS A 74 1.05 14.51 11.68
N ILE A 75 0.94 13.24 12.04
CA ILE A 75 1.68 12.66 13.18
C ILE A 75 3.20 12.76 12.95
N LEU A 76 3.69 12.42 11.76
CA LEU A 76 5.11 12.56 11.40
C LEU A 76 5.57 14.02 11.44
N GLU A 77 4.77 14.95 10.92
CA GLU A 77 5.09 16.37 10.96
C GLU A 77 5.14 16.94 12.37
N GLU A 78 4.21 16.52 13.24
CA GLU A 78 4.15 16.97 14.63
C GLU A 78 5.33 16.42 15.44
N ASP A 79 5.66 15.15 15.29
CA ASP A 79 6.84 14.56 15.96
C ASP A 79 8.14 15.25 15.54
N ALA A 80 8.29 15.53 14.23
CA ALA A 80 9.45 16.26 13.70
C ALA A 80 9.51 17.72 14.19
N LYS A 81 8.37 18.42 14.29
CA LYS A 81 8.32 19.82 14.77
C LYS A 81 8.58 19.95 16.26
N LEU A 82 8.13 18.97 17.05
CA LEU A 82 8.26 18.98 18.51
C LEU A 82 9.56 18.34 18.99
N GLU A 83 10.39 17.79 18.08
CA GLU A 83 11.56 16.99 18.40
C GLU A 83 11.26 15.92 19.46
N SER A 84 10.04 15.37 19.42
CA SER A 84 9.49 14.59 20.54
C SER A 84 10.06 13.17 20.61
N ALA A 85 10.67 12.70 19.51
CA ALA A 85 11.25 11.37 19.34
C ALA A 85 10.27 10.25 19.73
N MET A 86 8.97 10.48 19.55
CA MET A 86 7.90 9.53 19.86
C MET A 86 7.75 8.49 18.75
N ILE A 87 8.16 8.83 17.52
CA ILE A 87 8.15 7.93 16.39
C ILE A 87 9.55 7.39 16.18
N ASP A 88 9.72 6.09 16.37
CA ASP A 88 10.97 5.41 16.02
C ASP A 88 11.05 5.13 14.51
N ASP A 89 12.23 4.71 14.06
CA ASP A 89 12.49 4.38 12.66
C ASP A 89 11.53 3.28 12.15
N GLU A 90 11.19 2.31 12.99
CA GLU A 90 10.29 1.22 12.63
C GLU A 90 8.89 1.75 12.30
N LEU A 91 8.33 2.59 13.17
CA LEU A 91 7.01 3.18 12.97
C LEU A 91 7.01 4.18 11.81
N ALA A 92 8.09 4.94 11.62
CA ALA A 92 8.24 5.84 10.48
C ALA A 92 8.26 5.07 9.14
N ILE A 93 9.06 4.01 9.04
CA ILE A 93 9.10 3.13 7.87
C ILE A 93 7.72 2.49 7.65
N ARG A 94 7.07 2.05 8.73
CA ARG A 94 5.73 1.48 8.66
C ARG A 94 4.71 2.45 8.08
N PHE A 95 4.72 3.71 8.52
CA PHE A 95 3.84 4.76 7.98
C PHE A 95 4.13 5.02 6.51
N PHE A 96 5.40 5.10 6.13
CA PHE A 96 5.80 5.26 4.73
C PHE A 96 5.20 4.16 3.84
N PHE A 97 5.38 2.89 4.21
CA PHE A 97 4.85 1.78 3.42
C PHE A 97 3.32 1.73 3.41
N ILE A 98 2.64 2.11 4.50
CA ILE A 98 1.16 2.21 4.52
C ILE A 98 0.69 3.28 3.52
N ILE A 99 1.31 4.46 3.55
CA ILE A 99 0.98 5.58 2.65
C ILE A 99 1.29 5.19 1.20
N ALA A 100 2.47 4.64 0.92
CA ALA A 100 2.87 4.21 -0.40
C ALA A 100 1.94 3.13 -0.95
N SER A 101 1.55 2.16 -0.12
CA SER A 101 0.57 1.12 -0.49
C SER A 101 -0.78 1.73 -0.85
N ASN A 102 -1.28 2.67 -0.03
CA ASN A 102 -2.60 3.29 -0.24
C ASN A 102 -2.66 4.27 -1.41
N LYS A 103 -1.59 5.04 -1.66
CA LYS A 103 -1.59 6.18 -2.60
C LYS A 103 -0.85 5.92 -3.91
N LEU A 104 0.07 4.95 -3.93
CA LEU A 104 0.94 4.72 -5.09
C LEU A 104 0.82 3.30 -5.63
N LEU A 105 1.01 2.28 -4.78
CA LEU A 105 1.14 0.90 -5.24
C LEU A 105 -0.21 0.23 -5.51
N PHE A 106 -1.19 0.46 -4.64
CA PHE A 106 -2.52 -0.19 -4.70
C PHE A 106 -3.65 0.85 -4.58
N PRO A 107 -3.65 1.91 -5.41
CA PRO A 107 -4.60 3.01 -5.26
C PRO A 107 -6.04 2.52 -5.39
N SER A 108 -6.93 2.99 -4.51
CA SER A 108 -8.36 2.72 -4.57
C SER A 108 -9.17 4.00 -4.76
N THR A 109 -10.45 3.84 -5.15
CA THR A 109 -11.38 4.96 -5.32
C THR A 109 -11.73 5.62 -3.98
N ASN A 110 -11.71 4.87 -2.87
CA ASN A 110 -11.78 5.45 -1.53
C ASN A 110 -10.37 5.86 -1.06
N ASN A 111 -10.28 7.03 -0.43
CA ASN A 111 -9.02 7.60 0.06
C ASN A 111 -8.60 7.05 1.44
N ASN A 112 -9.26 5.98 1.90
CA ASN A 112 -9.09 5.41 3.23
C ASN A 112 -7.96 4.39 3.21
N ILE A 113 -7.13 4.38 4.24
CA ILE A 113 -6.17 3.31 4.49
C ILE A 113 -6.95 2.05 4.81
N ARG A 114 -6.69 0.98 4.06
CA ARG A 114 -7.38 -0.29 4.18
C ARG A 114 -6.66 -1.15 5.22
N SER A 115 -7.40 -2.09 5.79
CA SER A 115 -6.85 -3.07 6.73
C SER A 115 -5.66 -3.85 6.14
N LYS A 116 -5.70 -4.14 4.84
CA LYS A 116 -4.59 -4.80 4.13
C LYS A 116 -3.32 -3.96 4.03
N ASP A 117 -3.44 -2.64 3.89
CA ASP A 117 -2.30 -1.72 3.78
C ASP A 117 -1.50 -1.73 5.10
N ILE A 118 -2.19 -1.86 6.24
CA ILE A 118 -1.58 -1.98 7.58
C ILE A 118 -1.07 -3.40 7.85
N TYR A 119 -1.83 -4.40 7.42
CA TYR A 119 -1.47 -5.80 7.66
C TYR A 119 -0.19 -6.19 6.91
N LEU A 120 0.03 -5.61 5.73
CA LEU A 120 1.26 -5.75 4.95
C LEU A 120 2.49 -5.29 5.74
N THR A 121 2.36 -4.22 6.52
CA THR A 121 3.48 -3.60 7.25
C THR A 121 3.60 -4.08 8.70
N ARG A 122 2.90 -5.17 9.06
CA ARG A 122 2.97 -5.74 10.42
C ARG A 122 4.32 -6.37 10.74
N ASP A 123 5.05 -6.77 9.71
CA ASP A 123 6.39 -7.34 9.81
C ASP A 123 7.23 -6.76 8.67
N LEU A 124 8.02 -5.74 8.99
CA LEU A 124 8.85 -5.04 8.01
C LEU A 124 9.96 -5.94 7.45
N SER A 125 10.34 -7.00 8.16
CA SER A 125 11.40 -7.93 7.71
C SER A 125 10.97 -8.74 6.49
N CYS A 126 9.65 -8.88 6.27
CA CYS A 126 9.11 -9.56 5.10
C CYS A 126 9.18 -8.71 3.83
N LEU A 127 9.13 -7.37 3.94
CA LEU A 127 8.98 -6.45 2.80
C LEU A 127 10.07 -6.59 1.71
N PRO A 128 11.37 -6.76 2.05
CA PRO A 128 12.41 -6.92 1.02
C PRO A 128 12.29 -8.22 0.21
N GLY A 129 11.68 -9.25 0.78
CA GLY A 129 11.56 -10.58 0.18
C GLY A 129 10.34 -10.77 -0.71
N MET A 130 9.59 -9.70 -1.02
CA MET A 130 8.33 -9.77 -1.73
C MET A 130 8.46 -9.49 -3.22
N ASP A 131 7.68 -10.21 -4.02
CA ASP A 131 7.47 -9.87 -5.42
C ASP A 131 6.48 -8.70 -5.53
N TRP A 132 7.02 -7.48 -5.44
CA TRP A 132 6.25 -6.23 -5.48
C TRP A 132 5.64 -5.99 -6.86
N CYS A 133 6.34 -6.37 -7.93
CA CYS A 133 5.80 -6.25 -9.28
C CYS A 133 4.55 -7.10 -9.45
N LYS A 134 4.56 -8.34 -8.96
CA LYS A 134 3.37 -9.18 -8.95
C LYS A 134 2.28 -8.63 -8.04
N ALA A 135 2.63 -8.16 -6.84
CA ALA A 135 1.66 -7.58 -5.91
C ALA A 135 0.91 -6.38 -6.52
N VAL A 136 1.61 -5.51 -7.26
CA VAL A 136 0.98 -4.38 -7.95
C VAL A 136 0.03 -4.87 -9.03
N VAL A 137 0.45 -5.81 -9.87
CA VAL A 137 -0.42 -6.33 -10.96
C VAL A 137 -1.66 -7.02 -10.41
N ASP A 138 -1.53 -7.81 -9.34
CA ASP A 138 -2.64 -8.56 -8.75
C ASP A 138 -3.68 -7.65 -8.04
N GLU A 139 -3.35 -6.38 -7.78
CA GLU A 139 -4.16 -5.43 -7.00
C GLU A 139 -4.70 -4.23 -7.81
N LEU A 140 -4.47 -4.22 -9.12
CA LEU A 140 -4.96 -3.18 -10.04
C LEU A 140 -6.45 -3.33 -10.40
#